data_AF-A0A947WYP4-F1
#
_entry.id   AF-A0A947WYP4-F1
#
_cell.length_a   1.000
_cell.length_b   1.000
_cell.length_c   1.000
_cell.angle_alpha   90.00
_cell.angle_beta   90.00
_cell.angle_gamma   90.00
#
_symmetry.space_group_name_H-M   'P 1'
#
loop_
_entity.id
_entity.type
_entity.pdbx_description
1 polymer ?
#
loop_
_entity_poly.entity_id
_entity_poly.type
_entity_poly.pdbx_seq_one_letter_code
_entity_poly.pdbx_strand_id
1 'polypeptide(L)'
;MACESGTRAIRKVSLTLAGAGETLLRLERRVGCAAGAAGFAPDLTLRKDYETLGLTISDTPALLHEGQVIFRGLPRTEEIESWLKIL
;
A
#
# COMPACT_ATOMS: atom_id res chain seq x y z
N MET A 1 15.64 3.77 -13.80
CA MET A 1 14.63 4.67 -13.20
C MET A 1 14.78 4.59 -11.69
N ALA A 2 15.71 5.39 -11.15
CA ALA A 2 15.90 5.55 -9.71
C ALA A 2 15.12 6.80 -9.29
N CYS A 3 14.29 6.68 -8.25
CA CYS A 3 13.67 7.84 -7.62
C CYS A 3 14.76 8.59 -6.85
N GLU A 4 15.39 9.59 -7.50
CA GLU A 4 16.38 10.46 -6.87
C GLU A 4 15.67 11.32 -5.81
N SER A 5 15.83 10.95 -4.54
CA SER A 5 15.18 11.58 -3.40
C SER A 5 16.05 12.74 -2.91
N GLY A 6 15.77 13.94 -3.43
CA GLY A 6 16.16 15.18 -2.78
C GLY A 6 15.45 15.28 -1.43
N THR A 7 16.20 15.62 -0.38
CA THR A 7 15.74 15.74 1.01
C THR A 7 14.66 16.82 1.15
N ARG A 8 13.42 16.48 0.83
CA ARG A 8 12.19 17.20 1.18
C ARG A 8 11.54 16.38 2.27
N ALA A 9 11.19 16.96 3.41
CA ALA A 9 10.62 16.24 4.56
C ALA A 9 9.56 15.23 4.11
N ILE A 10 9.94 13.95 4.05
CA ILE A 10 9.10 12.90 3.49
C ILE A 10 8.11 12.52 4.58
N ARG A 11 6.81 12.75 4.33
CA ARG A 11 5.75 12.35 5.26
C ARG A 11 5.75 10.82 5.38
N LYS A 12 5.83 10.28 6.59
CA LYS A 12 5.72 8.84 6.81
C LYS A 12 4.26 8.44 6.82
N VAL A 13 3.94 7.30 6.22
CA VAL A 13 2.60 6.69 6.27
C VAL A 13 2.72 5.21 6.56
N SER A 14 2.02 4.73 7.59
CA SER A 14 2.03 3.32 7.96
C SER A 14 0.89 2.58 7.28
N LEU A 15 1.23 1.64 6.40
CA LEU A 15 0.28 0.88 5.61
C LEU A 15 0.47 -0.61 5.85
N THR A 16 -0.61 -1.37 5.81
CA THR A 16 -0.58 -2.81 5.92
C THR A 16 -1.07 -3.45 4.62
N LEU A 17 -0.33 -4.42 4.10
CA LEU A 17 -0.71 -5.21 2.95
C LEU A 17 -1.10 -6.60 3.42
N ALA A 18 -2.38 -6.94 3.25
CA ALA A 18 -2.92 -8.24 3.63
C ALA A 18 -3.03 -9.16 2.41
N GLY A 19 -2.48 -10.36 2.48
CA GLY A 19 -2.57 -11.35 1.40
C GLY A 19 -1.34 -12.23 1.30
N ALA A 20 -1.22 -12.94 0.18
CA ALA A 20 -0.10 -13.83 -0.08
C ALA A 20 0.23 -13.93 -1.58
N GLY A 21 1.43 -14.42 -1.88
CA GLY A 21 1.86 -14.74 -3.24
C GLY A 21 2.25 -13.52 -4.09
N GLU A 22 2.26 -13.74 -5.41
CA GLU A 22 2.76 -12.75 -6.37
C GLU A 22 1.87 -11.48 -6.43
N THR A 23 0.56 -11.63 -6.21
CA THR A 23 -0.37 -10.50 -6.21
C THR A 23 -0.06 -9.51 -5.08
N LEU A 24 0.34 -10.00 -3.89
CA LEU A 24 0.79 -9.15 -2.79
C LEU A 24 2.04 -8.34 -3.16
N LEU A 25 3.04 -8.98 -3.76
CA LEU A 25 4.27 -8.32 -4.20
C LEU A 25 4.00 -7.26 -5.28
N ARG A 26 3.02 -7.51 -6.17
CA ARG A 26 2.57 -6.51 -7.15
C ARG A 26 1.93 -5.32 -6.46
N LEU A 27 1.10 -5.53 -5.43
CA LEU A 27 0.49 -4.45 -4.67
C LEU A 27 1.56 -3.63 -3.92
N GLU A 28 2.51 -4.30 -3.26
CA GLU A 28 3.62 -3.66 -2.56
C GLU A 28 4.39 -2.70 -3.45
N ARG A 29 4.76 -3.15 -4.66
CA ARG A 29 5.44 -2.31 -5.65
C ARG A 29 4.60 -1.10 -6.08
N ARG A 30 3.29 -1.30 -6.30
CA ARG A 30 2.38 -0.21 -6.69
C ARG A 30 2.27 0.83 -5.58
N VAL A 31 2.12 0.40 -4.34
CA VAL A 31 2.04 1.29 -3.18
C VAL A 31 3.34 2.04 -2.99
N GLY A 32 4.49 1.38 -3.12
CA GLY A 32 5.81 2.02 -3.09
C GLY A 32 5.95 3.13 -4.15
N CYS A 33 5.58 2.84 -5.40
CA CYS A 33 5.58 3.83 -6.47
C CYS A 33 4.61 5.00 -6.22
N ALA A 34 3.38 4.69 -5.82
CA ALA A 34 2.35 5.69 -5.54
C ALA A 34 2.75 6.62 -4.37
N ALA A 35 3.29 6.05 -3.31
CA ALA A 35 3.76 6.82 -2.16
C ALA A 35 4.94 7.71 -2.50
N GLY A 36 5.92 7.19 -3.25
CA GLY A 36 7.04 8.00 -3.76
C GLY A 36 6.56 9.17 -4.62
N ALA A 37 5.61 8.92 -5.53
CA ALA A 37 5.00 9.96 -6.38
C ALA A 37 4.20 10.98 -5.56
N ALA A 38 3.54 10.55 -4.49
CA ALA A 38 2.80 11.42 -3.57
C ALA A 38 3.70 12.15 -2.54
N GLY A 39 5.01 11.87 -2.49
CA GLY A 39 5.94 12.48 -1.54
C GLY A 39 5.91 11.87 -0.13
N PHE A 40 5.46 10.61 -0.02
CA PHE A 40 5.42 9.84 1.22
C PHE A 40 6.50 8.75 1.26
N ALA A 41 6.93 8.41 2.47
CA ALA A 41 7.75 7.24 2.77
C ALA A 41 6.81 6.20 3.37
N PRO A 42 6.39 5.19 2.59
CA PRO A 42 5.49 4.17 3.09
C PRO A 42 6.26 3.22 4.01
N ASP A 43 5.73 3.02 5.21
CA ASP A 43 6.12 1.95 6.12
C ASP A 43 5.14 0.79 5.90
N LEU A 44 5.59 -0.21 5.12
CA LEU A 44 4.75 -1.31 4.67
C LEU A 44 4.88 -2.52 5.59
N THR A 45 3.78 -2.91 6.24
CA THR A 45 3.69 -4.15 7.01
C THR A 45 2.99 -5.22 6.17
N LEU A 46 3.65 -6.35 5.92
CA LEU A 46 3.03 -7.49 5.25
C LEU A 46 2.32 -8.42 6.25
N ARG A 47 1.03 -8.66 6.04
CA ARG A 47 0.19 -9.57 6.83
C ARG A 47 -0.27 -10.72 5.96
N LYS A 48 0.10 -11.95 6.33
CA LYS A 48 -0.37 -13.17 5.66
C LYS A 48 -1.61 -13.75 6.34
N ASP A 49 -1.82 -13.39 7.59
CA ASP A 49 -2.94 -13.68 8.48
C ASP A 49 -4.19 -12.84 8.14
N TYR A 50 -4.54 -12.70 6.85
CA TYR A 50 -5.67 -11.87 6.41
C TYR A 50 -7.03 -12.34 6.96
N GLU A 51 -7.15 -13.62 7.32
CA GLU A 51 -8.33 -14.19 7.98
C GLU A 51 -8.58 -13.53 9.36
N THR A 52 -7.52 -13.16 10.09
CA THR A 52 -7.64 -12.47 11.39
C THR A 52 -8.11 -11.02 11.26
N LEU A 53 -8.00 -10.47 10.05
CA LEU A 53 -8.50 -9.15 9.68
C LEU A 53 -9.95 -9.22 9.13
N GLY A 54 -10.58 -10.40 9.16
CA GLY A 54 -11.92 -10.62 8.61
C GLY A 54 -11.98 -10.59 7.08
N LEU A 55 -10.83 -10.77 6.41
CA LEU A 55 -10.74 -10.82 4.95
C LEU A 55 -10.78 -12.26 4.45
N THR A 56 -11.36 -12.47 3.28
CA THR A 56 -11.31 -13.76 2.57
C THR A 56 -10.21 -13.75 1.51
N ILE A 57 -9.85 -14.93 0.99
CA ILE A 57 -8.91 -15.05 -0.14
C ILE A 57 -9.33 -14.15 -1.33
N SER A 58 -10.63 -14.01 -1.57
CA SER A 58 -11.19 -13.17 -2.65
C SER A 58 -11.01 -11.67 -2.41
N ASP A 59 -10.80 -11.25 -1.16
CA ASP A 59 -10.50 -9.86 -0.81
C ASP A 59 -9.00 -9.55 -0.92
N THR A 60 -8.14 -10.56 -1.08
CA THR A 60 -6.69 -10.39 -1.14
C THR A 60 -6.17 -10.19 -2.58
N PRO A 61 -5.12 -9.38 -2.78
CA PRO A 61 -4.43 -8.59 -1.77
C PRO A 61 -5.23 -7.36 -1.34
N ALA A 62 -5.11 -6.91 -0.10
CA ALA A 62 -5.79 -5.73 0.42
C ALA A 62 -4.80 -4.71 0.97
N LEU A 63 -5.10 -3.42 0.81
CA LEU A 63 -4.37 -2.32 1.44
C LEU A 63 -5.18 -1.82 2.63
N LEU A 64 -4.52 -1.73 3.78
CA LEU A 64 -5.08 -1.20 5.01
C LEU A 64 -4.28 0.00 5.51
N HIS A 65 -4.98 0.94 6.13
CA HIS A 65 -4.41 2.10 6.82
C HIS A 65 -5.06 2.19 8.20
N GLU A 66 -4.25 2.25 9.26
CA GLU A 66 -4.73 2.26 10.66
C GLU A 66 -5.74 1.14 10.97
N GLY A 67 -5.54 -0.05 10.37
CA GLY A 67 -6.42 -1.21 10.55
C GLY A 67 -7.72 -1.16 9.74
N GLN A 68 -7.98 -0.09 8.99
CA GLN A 68 -9.13 0.02 8.09
C GLN A 68 -8.75 -0.43 6.67
N VAL A 69 -9.60 -1.23 6.03
CA VAL A 69 -9.40 -1.67 4.65
C VAL A 69 -9.75 -0.52 3.70
N ILE A 70 -8.74 -0.04 2.98
CA ILE A 70 -8.86 1.06 2.02
C ILE A 70 -9.12 0.52 0.60
N PHE A 71 -8.35 -0.48 0.19
CA PHE A 71 -8.52 -1.13 -1.11
C PHE A 71 -8.52 -2.64 -0.96
N ARG A 72 -9.29 -3.30 -1.82
CA ARG A 72 -9.32 -4.75 -2.00
C ARG A 72 -8.89 -5.09 -3.43
N GLY A 73 -8.17 -6.18 -3.60
CA GLY A 73 -7.57 -6.59 -4.86
C GLY A 73 -6.38 -5.72 -5.30
N LEU A 74 -6.26 -5.50 -6.60
CA LEU A 74 -5.13 -4.81 -7.23
C LEU A 74 -5.54 -3.44 -7.79
N PRO A 75 -5.74 -2.41 -6.94
CA PRO A 75 -6.05 -1.05 -7.39
C PRO A 75 -4.94 -0.49 -8.29
N ARG A 76 -5.28 0.47 -9.13
CA ARG A 76 -4.29 1.16 -9.97
C ARG A 76 -3.38 2.02 -9.11
N THR A 77 -2.15 2.22 -9.59
CA THR A 77 -1.17 3.09 -8.91
C THR A 77 -1.71 4.51 -8.72
N GLU A 78 -2.43 5.04 -9.71
CA GLU A 78 -3.03 6.38 -9.67
C GLU A 78 -4.13 6.52 -8.60
N GLU A 79 -4.88 5.44 -8.34
CA GLU A 79 -5.91 5.42 -7.29
C GLU A 79 -5.28 5.48 -5.90
N ILE A 80 -4.22 4.69 -5.69
CA ILE A 80 -3.45 4.70 -4.45
C ILE A 80 -2.80 6.07 -4.23
N GLU A 81 -2.21 6.65 -5.28
CA GLU A 81 -1.56 7.96 -5.21
C GLU A 81 -2.57 9.07 -4.88
N SER A 82 -3.74 9.05 -5.52
CA SER A 82 -4.80 10.02 -5.27
C SER A 82 -5.33 9.93 -3.84
N TRP A 83 -5.49 8.70 -3.33
CA TRP A 83 -5.87 8.48 -1.94
C TRP A 83 -4.79 8.97 -0.96
N LEU A 84 -3.51 8.72 -1.22
CA LEU A 84 -2.41 9.22 -0.38
C LEU A 84 -2.32 10.74 -0.34
N LYS A 85 -2.70 11.44 -1.42
CA LYS A 85 -2.71 12.91 -1.46
C LYS A 85 -3.82 13.55 -0.63
N ILE A 86 -4.87 12.80 -0.31
CA ILE A 86 -5.99 13.28 0.52
C ILE A 86 -5.89 12.82 1.98
N LEU A 87 -4.84 12.05 2.30
CA LEU A 87 -4.51 11.57 3.64
C LEU A 87 -3.85 12.68 4.49
#